data_AF-A0A5D0U880-F1
#
_entry.id   AF-A0A5D0U880-F1
#
_cell.length_a   1.000
_cell.length_b   1.000
_cell.length_c   1.000
_cell.angle_alpha   90.00
_cell.angle_beta   90.00
_cell.angle_gamma   90.00
#
_symmetry.space_group_name_H-M   'P 1'
#
loop_
_entity.id
_entity.type
_entity.pdbx_description
1 polymer ?
#
loop_
_entity_poly.entity_id
_entity_poly.type
_entity_poly.pdbx_seq_one_letter_code
_entity_poly.pdbx_strand_id
1 'polypeptide(L)'
;MIGSQSVSRDKEKKGSSAWVSAGKILGPLLLGALLTLFTTEWRAAIDRGRKEALELRRLGREFRAAADDYAERRKQADQPPAQPVQTAGHALALRLEEVKARRTWWRTVSPVLAALVPDRLDETVLTGWTELGEDDRKARHTAVMDAVRRIDAQVGGTARALEHPWRPPLLRWFVLWQKVPSR
;
A
#
# COMPACT_ATOMS: atom_id res chain seq x y z
N MET A 1 -44.17 -16.88 -75.76
CA MET A 1 -44.99 -17.05 -74.54
C MET A 1 -44.12 -17.76 -73.51
N ILE A 2 -43.69 -17.02 -72.50
CA ILE A 2 -42.77 -17.47 -71.44
C ILE A 2 -43.64 -17.92 -70.26
N GLY A 3 -43.63 -19.21 -69.94
CA GLY A 3 -44.33 -19.78 -68.79
C GLY A 3 -43.37 -19.93 -67.62
N SER A 4 -43.44 -19.01 -66.66
CA SER A 4 -42.63 -19.01 -65.44
C SER A 4 -43.04 -20.13 -64.51
N GLN A 5 -42.13 -21.07 -64.24
CA GLN A 5 -42.23 -22.00 -63.11
C GLN A 5 -41.79 -21.28 -61.83
N SER A 6 -42.73 -21.02 -60.93
CA SER A 6 -42.45 -20.56 -59.55
C SER A 6 -42.29 -21.78 -58.63
N VAL A 7 -41.04 -22.22 -58.46
CA VAL A 7 -40.66 -23.11 -57.35
C VAL A 7 -40.61 -22.26 -56.07
N SER A 8 -41.68 -22.31 -55.27
CA SER A 8 -41.69 -21.71 -53.92
C SER A 8 -40.87 -22.60 -52.99
N ARG A 9 -39.64 -22.18 -52.70
CA ARG A 9 -38.70 -22.90 -51.85
C ARG A 9 -38.87 -22.41 -50.42
N ASP A 10 -39.49 -23.23 -49.59
CA ASP A 10 -39.44 -23.14 -48.14
C ASP A 10 -38.01 -22.86 -47.67
N LYS A 11 -37.82 -21.76 -46.94
CA LYS A 11 -36.66 -21.57 -46.07
C LYS A 11 -37.10 -21.01 -44.74
N GLU A 12 -37.52 -21.95 -43.91
CA GLU A 12 -37.57 -21.88 -42.46
C GLU A 12 -36.22 -21.35 -41.93
N LYS A 13 -36.14 -20.06 -41.60
CA LYS A 13 -35.00 -19.46 -40.87
C LYS A 13 -35.19 -19.69 -39.36
N LYS A 14 -35.16 -20.94 -38.91
CA LYS A 14 -34.97 -21.27 -37.47
C LYS A 14 -33.47 -21.44 -37.21
N GLY A 15 -32.78 -20.36 -36.87
CA GLY A 15 -31.34 -20.46 -36.58
C GLY A 15 -30.67 -19.23 -35.98
N SER A 16 -31.41 -18.24 -35.47
CA SER A 16 -30.83 -17.00 -34.93
C SER A 16 -31.19 -16.70 -33.47
N SER A 17 -32.23 -17.35 -32.93
CA SER A 17 -32.74 -17.01 -31.58
C SER A 17 -31.93 -17.62 -30.42
N ALA A 18 -31.40 -18.85 -30.57
CA ALA A 18 -30.77 -19.57 -29.46
C ALA A 18 -29.42 -18.97 -29.03
N TRP A 19 -28.62 -18.45 -29.97
CA TRP A 19 -27.30 -17.85 -29.68
C TRP A 19 -27.40 -16.48 -29.02
N VAL A 20 -28.38 -15.65 -29.42
CA VAL A 20 -28.63 -14.33 -28.81
C VAL A 20 -29.19 -14.49 -27.39
N SER A 21 -29.93 -15.56 -27.12
CA SER A 21 -30.45 -15.91 -25.79
C SER A 21 -29.36 -16.45 -24.86
N ALA A 22 -28.52 -17.38 -25.34
CA ALA A 22 -27.42 -17.94 -24.56
C ALA A 22 -26.39 -16.87 -24.15
N GLY A 23 -26.07 -15.92 -25.04
CA GLY A 23 -25.17 -14.79 -24.72
C GLY A 23 -25.72 -13.82 -23.68
N LYS A 24 -27.05 -13.65 -23.61
CA LYS A 24 -27.72 -12.81 -22.59
C LYS A 24 -27.73 -13.43 -21.19
N ILE A 25 -27.59 -14.74 -21.07
CA ILE A 25 -27.58 -15.47 -19.79
C ILE A 25 -26.15 -15.77 -19.33
N LEU A 26 -25.28 -16.20 -20.25
CA LEU A 26 -23.87 -16.47 -19.92
C LEU A 26 -23.09 -15.20 -19.61
N GLY A 27 -23.37 -14.08 -20.30
CA GLY A 27 -22.69 -12.82 -20.08
C GLY A 27 -22.77 -12.34 -18.62
N PRO A 28 -23.97 -12.19 -18.04
CA PRO A 28 -24.14 -11.81 -16.63
C PRO A 28 -23.58 -12.83 -15.63
N LEU A 29 -23.65 -14.14 -15.92
CA LEU A 29 -23.11 -15.18 -15.04
C LEU A 29 -21.57 -15.17 -15.01
N LEU A 30 -20.92 -15.03 -16.17
CA LEU A 30 -19.46 -14.91 -16.26
C LEU A 30 -18.98 -13.59 -15.66
N LEU A 31 -19.69 -12.49 -15.90
CA LEU A 31 -19.39 -11.19 -15.30
C LEU A 31 -19.57 -11.23 -13.78
N GLY A 32 -20.63 -11.88 -13.28
CA GLY A 32 -20.88 -12.09 -11.86
C GLY A 32 -19.81 -12.96 -11.21
N ALA A 33 -19.36 -14.03 -11.86
CA ALA A 33 -18.26 -14.88 -11.39
C ALA A 33 -16.92 -14.12 -11.37
N LEU A 34 -16.62 -13.33 -12.42
CA LEU A 34 -15.43 -12.48 -12.48
C LEU A 34 -15.45 -11.37 -11.43
N LEU A 35 -16.59 -10.71 -11.20
CA LEU A 35 -16.78 -9.74 -10.13
C LEU A 35 -16.63 -10.38 -8.76
N THR A 36 -17.18 -11.58 -8.56
CA THR A 36 -17.05 -12.31 -7.29
C THR A 36 -15.58 -12.66 -7.02
N LEU A 37 -14.88 -13.26 -7.99
CA LEU A 37 -13.45 -13.56 -7.90
C LEU A 37 -12.61 -12.30 -7.68
N PHE A 38 -12.94 -11.21 -8.38
CA PHE A 38 -12.28 -9.93 -8.20
C PHE A 38 -12.54 -9.36 -6.81
N THR A 39 -13.76 -9.46 -6.26
CA THR A 39 -14.08 -8.98 -4.91
C THR A 39 -13.41 -9.81 -3.82
N THR A 40 -13.26 -11.13 -4.01
CA THR A 40 -12.56 -12.00 -3.06
C THR A 40 -11.06 -11.76 -3.09
N GLU A 41 -10.46 -11.64 -4.28
CA GLU A 41 -9.05 -11.29 -4.44
C GLU A 41 -8.75 -9.88 -3.92
N TRP A 42 -9.67 -8.94 -4.12
CA TRP A 42 -9.59 -7.59 -3.60
C TRP A 42 -9.67 -7.55 -2.07
N ARG A 43 -10.60 -8.29 -1.47
CA ARG A 43 -10.68 -8.45 -0.01
C ARG A 43 -9.42 -9.09 0.55
N ALA A 44 -8.92 -10.16 -0.07
CA ALA A 44 -7.67 -10.80 0.31
C ALA A 44 -6.46 -9.85 0.17
N ALA A 45 -6.44 -8.99 -0.84
CA ALA A 45 -5.43 -7.94 -1.00
C ALA A 45 -5.52 -6.86 0.09
N ILE A 46 -6.73 -6.45 0.49
CA ILE A 46 -6.96 -5.53 1.61
C ILE A 46 -6.52 -6.16 2.93
N ASP A 47 -6.87 -7.41 3.19
CA ASP A 47 -6.54 -8.09 4.45
C ASP A 47 -5.03 -8.32 4.58
N ARG A 48 -4.36 -8.68 3.47
CA ARG A 48 -2.89 -8.70 3.40
C ARG A 48 -2.30 -7.31 3.67
N GLY A 49 -2.82 -6.28 3.01
CA GLY A 49 -2.39 -4.89 3.21
C GLY A 49 -2.58 -4.39 4.64
N ARG A 50 -3.68 -4.75 5.31
CA ARG A 50 -3.93 -4.43 6.72
C ARG A 50 -2.92 -5.11 7.64
N LYS A 51 -2.61 -6.39 7.42
CA LYS A 51 -1.60 -7.11 8.20
C LYS A 51 -0.22 -6.47 8.04
N GLU A 52 0.18 -6.17 6.80
CA GLU A 52 1.44 -5.48 6.50
C GLU A 52 1.49 -4.08 7.15
N ALA A 53 0.38 -3.33 7.11
CA ALA A 53 0.26 -2.02 7.75
C ALA A 53 0.38 -2.07 9.28
N LEU A 54 -0.27 -3.06 9.92
CA LEU A 54 -0.21 -3.26 11.37
C LEU A 54 1.20 -3.58 11.82
N GLU A 55 1.89 -4.45 11.08
CA GLU A 55 3.28 -4.81 11.33
C GLU A 55 4.21 -3.60 11.18
N LEU A 56 4.03 -2.81 10.11
CA LEU A 56 4.81 -1.60 9.89
C LEU A 56 4.62 -0.58 11.03
N ARG A 57 3.38 -0.42 11.51
CA ARG A 57 3.08 0.43 12.67
C ARG A 57 3.68 -0.12 13.96
N ARG A 58 3.74 -1.44 14.14
CA ARG A 58 4.40 -2.08 15.29
C ARG A 58 5.89 -1.76 15.30
N LEU A 59 6.57 -2.01 14.17
CA LEU A 59 8.00 -1.72 14.03
C LEU A 59 8.31 -0.23 14.17
N GLY A 60 7.46 0.66 13.62
CA GLY A 60 7.58 2.10 13.80
C GLY A 60 7.49 2.52 15.27
N ARG A 61 6.56 1.94 16.05
CA ARG A 61 6.46 2.19 17.49
C ARG A 61 7.67 1.66 18.27
N GLU A 62 8.16 0.47 17.92
CA GLU A 62 9.36 -0.12 18.55
C GLU A 62 10.61 0.74 18.32
N PHE A 63 10.81 1.19 17.08
CA PHE A 63 11.89 2.13 16.75
C PHE A 63 11.75 3.45 17.51
N ARG A 64 10.55 4.04 17.52
CA ARG A 64 10.29 5.29 18.23
C ARG A 64 10.56 5.17 19.72
N ALA A 65 10.11 4.08 20.35
CA ALA A 65 10.33 3.84 21.77
C ALA A 65 11.82 3.65 22.10
N ALA A 66 12.56 2.90 21.27
CA ALA A 66 14.00 2.73 21.46
C ALA A 66 14.76 4.06 21.31
N ALA A 67 14.40 4.87 20.31
CA ALA A 67 15.03 6.18 20.09
C ALA A 67 14.72 7.19 21.20
N ASP A 68 13.49 7.18 21.73
CA ASP A 68 13.05 8.00 22.87
C ASP A 68 13.82 7.63 24.14
N ASP A 69 13.90 6.34 24.49
CA ASP A 69 14.66 5.87 25.66
C ASP A 69 16.16 6.20 25.54
N TYR A 70 16.74 6.01 24.35
CA TYR A 70 18.14 6.39 24.10
C TYR A 70 18.35 7.90 24.28
N ALA A 71 17.50 8.72 23.67
CA ALA A 71 17.63 10.17 23.71
C ALA A 71 17.42 10.74 25.12
N GLU A 72 16.43 10.25 25.88
CA GLU A 72 16.19 10.68 27.26
C GLU A 72 17.35 10.31 28.20
N ARG A 73 17.93 9.11 28.05
CA ARG A 73 19.13 8.73 28.82
C ARG A 73 20.34 9.58 28.43
N ARG A 74 20.58 9.83 27.14
CA ARG A 74 21.68 10.73 26.70
C ARG A 74 21.49 12.16 27.20
N LYS A 75 20.25 12.66 27.26
CA LYS A 75 19.92 13.97 27.83
C LYS A 75 20.34 14.06 29.31
N GLN A 76 20.24 12.97 30.06
CA GLN A 76 20.68 12.86 31.45
C GLN A 76 22.21 12.66 31.62
N ALA A 77 22.99 12.76 30.54
CA ALA A 77 24.43 12.47 30.47
C ALA A 77 24.83 11.00 30.63
N ASP A 78 23.86 10.07 30.58
CA ASP A 78 24.17 8.65 30.55
C ASP A 78 24.78 8.24 29.20
N GLN A 79 25.37 7.04 29.17
CA GLN A 79 25.88 6.38 27.96
C GLN A 79 25.11 5.07 27.71
N PRO A 80 23.81 5.15 27.33
CA PRO A 80 23.04 3.97 26.98
C PRO A 80 23.64 3.26 25.74
N PRO A 81 23.49 1.94 25.64
CA PRO A 81 23.90 1.21 24.44
C PRO A 81 23.06 1.64 23.23
N ALA A 82 23.71 1.86 22.08
CA ALA A 82 23.05 2.20 20.83
C ALA A 82 22.37 1.01 20.11
N GLN A 83 22.76 -0.22 20.46
CA GLN A 83 22.30 -1.47 19.85
C GLN A 83 20.78 -1.57 19.68
N PRO A 84 19.93 -1.20 20.66
CA PRO A 84 18.47 -1.33 20.54
C PRO A 84 17.90 -0.42 19.45
N VAL A 85 18.41 0.80 19.32
CA VAL A 85 17.98 1.77 18.28
C VAL A 85 18.34 1.26 16.90
N GLN A 86 19.59 0.80 16.73
CA GLN A 86 20.07 0.25 15.45
C GLN A 86 19.31 -1.02 15.05
N THR A 87 19.06 -1.91 16.00
CA THR A 87 18.30 -3.16 15.76
C THR A 87 16.87 -2.85 15.30
N ALA A 88 16.19 -1.93 16.00
CA ALA A 88 14.83 -1.54 15.65
C ALA A 88 14.78 -0.78 14.30
N GLY A 89 15.74 0.11 14.05
CA GLY A 89 15.89 0.82 12.78
C GLY A 89 16.12 -0.13 11.60
N HIS A 90 16.99 -1.13 11.77
CA HIS A 90 17.27 -2.14 10.77
C HIS A 90 16.05 -3.03 10.48
N ALA A 91 15.35 -3.49 11.51
CA ALA A 91 14.13 -4.29 11.35
C ALA A 91 13.03 -3.51 10.58
N LEU A 92 12.86 -2.21 10.88
CA LEU A 92 11.94 -1.34 10.16
C LEU A 92 12.38 -1.12 8.70
N ALA A 93 13.67 -0.91 8.45
CA ALA A 93 14.23 -0.73 7.11
C ALA A 93 14.02 -1.98 6.25
N LEU A 94 14.38 -3.17 6.74
CA LEU A 94 14.16 -4.44 6.04
C LEU A 94 12.69 -4.61 5.64
N ARG A 95 11.77 -4.31 6.54
CA ARG A 95 10.33 -4.45 6.23
C ARG A 95 9.88 -3.47 5.16
N LEU A 96 10.39 -2.24 5.17
CA LEU A 96 10.13 -1.24 4.14
C LEU A 96 10.74 -1.64 2.79
N GLU A 97 11.90 -2.27 2.77
CA GLU A 97 12.52 -2.80 1.55
C GLU A 97 11.68 -3.93 0.94
N GLU A 98 11.17 -4.86 1.75
CA GLU A 98 10.26 -5.90 1.29
C GLU A 98 8.98 -5.31 0.67
N VAL A 99 8.41 -4.27 1.30
CA VAL A 99 7.25 -3.55 0.76
C VAL A 99 7.60 -2.86 -0.57
N LYS A 100 8.77 -2.22 -0.66
CA LYS A 100 9.25 -1.59 -1.90
C LYS A 100 9.47 -2.61 -3.02
N ALA A 101 10.05 -3.78 -2.71
CA ALA A 101 10.28 -4.84 -3.68
C ALA A 101 8.97 -5.37 -4.28
N ARG A 102 7.92 -5.50 -3.45
CA ARG A 102 6.59 -5.92 -3.90
C ARG A 102 5.82 -4.82 -4.63
N ARG A 103 6.14 -3.55 -4.36
CA ARG A 103 5.42 -2.37 -4.88
C ARG A 103 6.42 -1.30 -5.33
N THR A 104 7.17 -1.62 -6.37
CA THR A 104 8.29 -0.79 -6.89
C THR A 104 7.91 0.64 -7.29
N TRP A 105 6.63 0.89 -7.56
CA TRP A 105 6.10 2.20 -7.95
C TRP A 105 5.74 3.12 -6.77
N TRP A 106 5.89 2.66 -5.52
CA TRP A 106 5.57 3.43 -4.33
C TRP A 106 6.66 4.41 -3.94
N ARG A 107 6.48 5.67 -4.36
CA ARG A 107 7.40 6.77 -4.07
C ARG A 107 7.51 7.15 -2.59
N THR A 108 6.54 6.77 -1.76
CA THR A 108 6.51 7.11 -0.32
C THR A 108 7.53 6.33 0.50
N VAL A 109 8.06 5.21 0.00
CA VAL A 109 8.94 4.32 0.76
C VAL A 109 10.41 4.76 0.69
N SER A 110 10.85 5.31 -0.45
CA SER A 110 12.25 5.71 -0.66
C SER A 110 12.77 6.76 0.34
N PRO A 111 12.00 7.81 0.71
CA PRO A 111 12.45 8.78 1.71
C PRO A 111 12.63 8.18 3.11
N VAL A 112 11.78 7.22 3.49
CA VAL A 112 11.84 6.57 4.81
C VAL A 112 13.06 5.66 4.90
N LEU A 113 13.30 4.88 3.83
CA LEU A 113 14.50 4.05 3.73
C LEU A 113 15.78 4.88 3.80
N ALA A 114 15.83 6.02 3.10
CA ALA A 114 17.00 6.91 3.14
C ALA A 114 17.28 7.46 4.56
N ALA A 115 16.24 7.74 5.34
CA ALA A 115 16.36 8.21 6.72
C ALA A 115 16.77 7.10 7.71
N LEU A 116 16.52 5.84 7.37
CA LEU A 116 16.84 4.66 8.19
C LEU A 116 18.16 3.98 7.78
N VAL A 117 18.86 4.49 6.76
CA VAL A 117 20.21 4.02 6.42
C VAL A 117 21.11 4.16 7.66
N PRO A 118 21.89 3.12 8.03
CA PRO A 118 22.69 3.12 9.27
C PRO A 118 23.48 4.41 9.48
N ASP A 119 24.24 4.86 8.49
CA ASP A 119 25.05 6.08 8.59
C ASP A 119 24.21 7.33 8.89
N ARG A 120 23.04 7.46 8.23
CA ARG A 120 22.13 8.59 8.43
C ARG A 120 21.40 8.53 9.76
N LEU A 121 21.01 7.33 10.18
CA LEU A 121 20.36 7.10 11.46
C LEU A 121 21.32 7.44 12.61
N ASP A 122 22.56 6.98 12.49
CA ASP A 122 23.62 7.22 13.45
C ASP A 122 23.92 8.72 13.56
N GLU A 123 24.10 9.42 12.44
CA GLU A 123 24.25 10.89 12.37
C GLU A 123 23.08 11.64 13.04
N THR A 124 21.86 11.18 12.80
CA THR A 124 20.66 11.89 13.21
C THR A 124 20.33 11.65 14.69
N VAL A 125 20.54 10.43 15.18
CA VAL A 125 20.04 9.98 16.50
C VAL A 125 21.18 9.69 17.49
N LEU A 126 22.26 9.04 17.06
CA LEU A 126 23.24 8.45 17.96
C LEU A 126 24.46 9.34 18.24
N THR A 127 24.86 10.17 17.27
CA THR A 127 26.04 11.03 17.37
C THR A 127 25.70 12.42 17.91
N GLY A 128 26.73 13.24 18.16
CA GLY A 128 26.56 14.66 18.54
C GLY A 128 26.02 14.89 19.95
N TRP A 129 26.31 13.96 20.87
CA TRP A 129 25.90 14.03 22.28
C TRP A 129 27.09 14.19 23.25
N THR A 130 28.31 13.94 22.78
CA THR A 130 29.56 14.11 23.55
C THR A 130 29.89 15.59 23.72
N GLU A 131 30.44 15.96 24.87
CA GLU A 131 30.90 17.32 25.18
C GLU A 131 29.80 18.40 25.23
N LEU A 132 28.52 18.01 25.24
CA LEU A 132 27.40 18.94 25.33
C LEU A 132 27.08 19.36 26.77
N GLY A 133 26.86 20.66 26.96
CA GLY A 133 26.25 21.22 28.16
C GLY A 133 24.79 20.75 28.35
N GLU A 134 24.20 21.04 29.51
CA GLU A 134 22.82 20.59 29.81
C GLU A 134 21.78 21.15 28.83
N ASP A 135 21.87 22.44 28.50
CA ASP A 135 20.92 23.09 27.59
C ASP A 135 21.09 22.61 26.14
N ASP A 136 22.34 22.39 25.70
CA ASP A 136 22.62 21.81 24.39
C ASP A 136 22.11 20.37 24.28
N ARG A 137 22.20 19.58 25.37
CA ARG A 137 21.61 18.23 25.44
C ARG A 137 20.09 18.26 25.30
N LYS A 138 19.40 19.23 25.91
CA LYS A 138 17.95 19.42 25.74
C LYS A 138 17.59 19.82 24.30
N ALA A 139 18.37 20.70 23.69
CA ALA A 139 18.18 21.09 22.29
C ALA A 139 18.41 19.90 21.34
N ARG A 140 19.47 19.11 21.56
CA ARG A 140 19.76 17.89 20.80
C ARG A 140 18.65 16.87 20.94
N HIS A 141 18.18 16.61 22.16
CA HIS A 141 17.04 15.75 22.42
C HIS A 141 15.81 16.15 21.59
N THR A 142 15.47 17.44 21.60
CA THR A 142 14.34 17.97 20.83
C THR A 142 14.53 17.73 19.33
N ALA A 143 15.72 17.99 18.80
CA ALA A 143 16.04 17.75 17.38
C ALA A 143 15.92 16.26 16.99
N VAL A 144 16.43 15.36 17.84
CA VAL A 144 16.33 13.91 17.65
C VAL A 144 14.87 13.48 17.64
N MET A 145 14.08 13.94 18.61
CA MET A 145 12.66 13.57 18.71
C MET A 145 11.83 14.11 17.55
N ASP A 146 12.15 15.29 17.02
CA ASP A 146 11.52 15.80 15.82
C ASP A 146 11.85 14.97 14.58
N ALA A 147 13.09 14.49 14.44
CA ALA A 147 13.47 13.58 13.36
C ALA A 147 12.72 12.24 13.47
N VAL A 148 12.68 11.64 14.66
CA VAL A 148 11.95 10.39 14.94
C VAL A 148 10.45 10.54 14.64
N ARG A 149 9.84 11.67 15.01
CA ARG A 149 8.43 11.96 14.68
C ARG A 149 8.18 12.05 13.17
N ARG A 150 9.11 12.63 12.40
CA ARG A 150 8.99 12.67 10.93
C ARG A 150 9.05 11.25 10.34
N ILE A 151 9.95 10.42 10.83
CA ILE A 151 10.04 8.99 10.41
C ILE A 151 8.73 8.27 10.74
N ASP A 152 8.22 8.39 11.97
CA ASP A 152 6.95 7.78 12.40
C ASP A 152 5.75 8.25 11.56
N ALA A 153 5.68 9.55 11.23
CA ALA A 153 4.64 10.08 10.35
C ALA A 153 4.70 9.49 8.94
N GLN A 154 5.90 9.34 8.36
CA GLN A 154 6.08 8.74 7.03
C GLN A 154 5.79 7.23 7.03
N VAL A 155 6.17 6.52 8.10
CA VAL A 155 5.79 5.12 8.33
C VAL A 155 4.28 4.99 8.41
N GLY A 156 3.61 5.88 9.16
CA GLY A 156 2.15 5.94 9.25
C GLY A 156 1.48 6.20 7.90
N GLY A 157 2.05 7.07 7.08
CA GLY A 157 1.62 7.32 5.69
C GLY A 157 1.71 6.07 4.82
N THR A 158 2.83 5.36 4.90
CA THR A 158 3.05 4.09 4.18
C THR A 158 2.08 2.99 4.66
N ALA A 159 1.87 2.87 5.96
CA ALA A 159 0.89 1.94 6.53
C ALA A 159 -0.54 2.23 6.05
N ARG A 160 -0.97 3.50 6.02
CA ARG A 160 -2.29 3.88 5.48
C ARG A 160 -2.42 3.55 3.99
N ALA A 161 -1.36 3.73 3.21
CA ALA A 161 -1.34 3.33 1.80
C ALA A 161 -1.47 1.80 1.61
N LEU A 162 -0.94 0.99 2.54
CA LEU A 162 -1.10 -0.47 2.54
C LEU A 162 -2.54 -0.92 2.85
N GLU A 163 -3.24 -0.22 3.73
CA GLU A 163 -4.65 -0.52 4.06
C GLU A 163 -5.61 -0.21 2.91
N HIS A 164 -5.20 0.68 2.00
CA HIS A 164 -5.99 1.12 0.86
C HIS A 164 -5.24 0.86 -0.44
N PRO A 165 -5.15 -0.42 -0.89
CA PRO A 165 -4.61 -0.71 -2.21
C PRO A 165 -5.36 0.13 -3.24
N TRP A 166 -4.60 0.87 -4.05
CA TRP A 166 -5.10 1.79 -5.06
C TRP A 166 -6.19 1.12 -5.90
N ARG A 167 -7.39 1.70 -5.97
CA ARG A 167 -8.45 1.18 -6.84
C ARG A 167 -7.95 1.22 -8.29
N PRO A 168 -7.83 0.08 -8.99
CA PRO A 168 -7.41 0.10 -10.39
C PRO A 168 -8.38 1.00 -11.18
N PRO A 169 -7.87 1.82 -12.13
CA PRO A 169 -8.68 2.75 -12.92
C PRO A 169 -9.81 2.06 -13.71
N LEU A 170 -9.73 0.74 -13.89
CA LEU A 170 -10.80 -0.09 -14.48
C LEU A 170 -12.13 -0.01 -13.69
N LEU A 171 -12.10 0.11 -12.36
CA LEU A 171 -13.31 0.33 -11.55
C LEU A 171 -13.88 1.75 -11.68
N ARG A 172 -13.04 2.74 -12.01
CA ARG A 172 -13.50 4.11 -12.32
C ARG A 172 -14.29 4.12 -13.64
N TRP A 173 -13.84 3.35 -14.63
CA TRP A 173 -14.54 3.17 -15.91
C TRP A 173 -15.91 2.49 -15.74
N PHE A 174 -16.01 1.50 -14.86
CA PHE A 174 -17.25 0.76 -14.62
C PHE A 174 -18.37 1.63 -14.00
N VAL A 175 -18.02 2.54 -13.08
CA VAL A 175 -18.98 3.51 -12.49
C VAL A 175 -19.44 4.56 -13.50
N LEU A 176 -18.60 4.90 -14.47
CA LEU A 176 -18.96 5.82 -15.56
C LEU A 176 -19.97 5.19 -16.55
N TRP A 177 -19.90 3.88 -16.77
CA TRP A 177 -20.82 3.16 -17.65
C TRP A 177 -22.23 2.96 -17.06
N GLN A 178 -22.38 2.96 -15.73
CA GLN A 178 -23.70 2.92 -15.08
C GLN A 178 -24.46 4.26 -15.13
N LYS A 179 -23.81 5.36 -15.56
CA LYS A 179 -24.45 6.67 -15.78
C LYS A 179 -24.87 6.88 -17.24
N VAL A 180 -25.32 5.84 -17.93
CA VAL A 180 -26.07 6.04 -19.18
C VAL A 180 -27.52 6.31 -18.80
N PRO A 181 -28.07 7.52 -19.01
CA PRO A 181 -29.49 7.76 -18.78
C PRO A 181 -30.27 6.87 -19.76
N SER A 182 -31.14 6.03 -19.22
CA SER A 182 -32.16 5.35 -20.01
C SER A 182 -33.06 6.43 -20.59
N ARG A 183 -33.02 6.59 -21.92
CA ARG A 183 -34.05 7.35 -22.65
C ARG A 183 -35.31 6.51 -22.76
#